data_AF-A9L2G3-F1
#
_entry.id   AF-A9L2G3-F1
#
_cell.length_a   1.000
_cell.length_b   1.000
_cell.length_c   1.000
_cell.angle_alpha   90.00
_cell.angle_beta   90.00
_cell.angle_gamma   90.00
#
_symmetry.space_group_name_H-M   'P 1'
#
loop_
_entity.id
_entity.type
_entity.pdbx_description
1 polymer ?
#
loop_
_entity_poly.entity_id
_entity_poly.type
_entity_poly.pdbx_seq_one_letter_code
_entity_poly.pdbx_strand_id
1 'polypeptide(L)'
;MRYSKFTIALLCLCASNSYALELITATENQTVNQIEQKFDIDNLLISINDRLSNHKKSEYDYESLLKNIKNEKENYNKAILALPNAILTESDPSNYFKGIETLVKNIDSLEKKSVDDEVKNKENYQDILKKYEVVNSQRTQRSAQLFALKKEIVNRIVAELSSVDSIKSVDLESSMTCSKFQSINDCLKNTEKYTVKNTINSDPFLSDKSVLLSYKVIDASMNMNGELHYRVNMTFKPSYNNKIESLLNEKLGLKSTVITLTSNVDADWYIDGAKVGTGKKIYPEVTLGKHGIVASYKTMKKSTIETVETNAIFNYRFGKVEDKSATDNEEIKSIANKSTADETKPKQTKPKLTMYANKEDSTSKEINSKNETTVDNSDKNSYEYYLGIKPLNKEEQDKQFKSK
;
A
#
# COMPACT_ATOMS: atom_id res chain seq x y z
N MET A 1 41.94 59.27 -23.90
CA MET A 1 40.74 58.51 -24.35
C MET A 1 41.09 57.03 -24.26
N ARG A 2 40.40 56.11 -23.61
CA ARG A 2 39.17 56.04 -22.81
C ARG A 2 39.40 54.92 -21.78
N TYR A 3 38.90 55.11 -20.57
CA TYR A 3 38.88 54.12 -19.50
C TYR A 3 37.90 52.98 -19.85
N SER A 4 38.20 51.75 -19.45
CA SER A 4 37.17 50.83 -18.98
C SER A 4 37.75 49.87 -17.96
N LYS A 5 37.44 50.13 -16.69
CA LYS A 5 37.66 49.24 -15.56
C LYS A 5 36.44 48.33 -15.49
N PHE A 6 36.59 47.05 -15.82
CA PHE A 6 35.60 46.04 -15.45
C PHE A 6 35.98 45.46 -14.09
N THR A 7 35.46 46.09 -13.03
CA THR A 7 35.32 45.48 -11.71
C THR A 7 34.30 44.35 -11.80
N ILE A 8 34.79 43.12 -11.84
CA ILE A 8 33.98 41.92 -11.62
C ILE A 8 33.74 41.85 -10.11
N ALA A 9 32.55 42.27 -9.70
CA ALA A 9 32.05 42.07 -8.34
C ALA A 9 31.88 40.56 -8.12
N LEU A 10 32.79 39.98 -7.34
CA LEU A 10 32.68 38.65 -6.79
C LEU A 10 31.52 38.64 -5.77
N LEU A 11 30.32 38.34 -6.25
CA LEU A 11 29.17 37.98 -5.42
C LEU A 11 29.46 36.61 -4.81
N CYS A 12 30.14 36.61 -3.65
CA CYS A 12 30.11 35.49 -2.72
C CYS A 12 28.66 35.30 -2.24
N LEU A 13 27.92 34.48 -2.97
CA LEU A 13 26.75 33.76 -2.47
C LEU A 13 27.26 32.74 -1.44
N CYS A 14 27.58 33.22 -0.23
CA CYS A 14 27.63 32.36 0.93
C CYS A 14 26.19 31.94 1.21
N ALA A 15 25.77 30.83 0.60
CA ALA A 15 24.63 30.06 1.05
C ALA A 15 24.89 29.76 2.53
N SER A 16 24.20 30.50 3.40
CA SER A 16 24.16 30.23 4.82
C SER A 16 23.36 28.94 4.94
N ASN A 17 24.03 27.79 4.80
CA ASN A 17 23.47 26.51 5.16
C ASN A 17 23.31 26.54 6.68
N SER A 18 22.19 27.10 7.13
CA SER A 18 21.61 26.71 8.40
C SER A 18 21.25 25.24 8.21
N TYR A 19 22.18 24.34 8.54
CA TYR A 19 21.97 22.90 8.47
C TYR A 19 20.95 22.51 9.54
N ALA A 20 19.68 22.82 9.28
CA ALA A 20 18.59 22.10 9.91
C ALA A 20 18.72 20.65 9.46
N LEU A 21 18.67 19.73 10.41
CA LEU A 21 18.79 18.31 10.13
C LEU A 21 17.61 17.86 9.26
N GLU A 22 17.86 17.64 7.97
CA GLU A 22 16.85 17.27 6.99
C GLU A 22 16.75 15.75 6.84
N LEU A 23 15.53 15.22 6.88
CA LEU A 23 15.27 13.79 6.72
C LEU A 23 15.68 13.29 5.32
N ILE A 24 15.36 14.06 4.29
CA ILE A 24 15.76 13.83 2.90
C ILE A 24 16.13 15.19 2.33
N THR A 25 17.35 15.32 1.82
CA THR A 25 17.84 16.55 1.20
C THR A 25 17.24 16.76 -0.20
N ALA A 26 17.32 17.99 -0.72
CA ALA A 26 16.86 18.30 -2.07
C ALA A 26 17.51 17.43 -3.16
N THR A 27 18.80 17.12 -3.02
CA THR A 27 19.54 16.27 -3.96
C THR A 27 19.11 14.82 -3.88
N GLU A 28 18.91 14.29 -2.66
CA GLU A 28 18.38 12.93 -2.47
C GLU A 28 16.96 12.80 -3.04
N ASN A 29 16.12 13.82 -2.86
CA ASN A 29 14.77 13.85 -3.43
C ASN A 29 14.79 13.90 -4.97
N GLN A 30 15.77 14.59 -5.57
CA GLN A 30 15.98 14.55 -7.02
C GLN A 30 16.37 13.15 -7.49
N THR A 31 17.21 12.42 -6.75
CA THR A 31 17.55 11.02 -7.05
C THR A 31 16.34 10.11 -6.94
N VAL A 32 15.46 10.30 -5.94
CA VAL A 32 14.17 9.59 -5.84
C VAL A 32 13.37 9.81 -7.12
N ASN A 33 13.14 11.06 -7.52
CA ASN A 33 12.37 11.38 -8.73
C ASN A 33 12.98 10.77 -10.01
N GLN A 34 14.30 10.74 -10.12
CA GLN A 34 14.99 10.09 -11.25
C GLN A 34 14.77 8.58 -11.28
N ILE A 35 14.83 7.91 -10.12
CA ILE A 35 14.52 6.49 -9.99
C ILE A 35 13.06 6.24 -10.39
N GLU A 36 12.13 7.06 -9.93
CA GLU A 36 10.71 6.93 -10.26
C GLU A 36 10.42 7.11 -11.76
N GLN A 37 11.03 8.10 -12.39
CA GLN A 37 10.90 8.31 -13.84
C GLN A 37 11.53 7.18 -14.66
N LYS A 38 12.69 6.66 -14.22
CA LYS A 38 13.39 5.57 -14.91
C LYS A 38 12.59 4.26 -14.90
N PHE A 39 11.82 4.03 -13.85
CA PHE A 39 10.97 2.85 -13.68
C PHE A 39 9.49 3.17 -13.80
N ASP A 40 9.13 4.14 -14.64
CA ASP A 40 7.74 4.40 -14.95
C ASP A 40 7.13 3.23 -15.73
N ILE A 41 6.10 2.63 -15.15
CA ILE A 41 5.45 1.42 -15.65
C ILE A 41 4.03 1.68 -16.11
N ASP A 42 3.58 2.94 -16.16
CA ASP A 42 2.17 3.29 -16.44
C ASP A 42 1.69 2.70 -17.76
N ASN A 43 2.39 2.99 -18.85
CA ASN A 43 2.01 2.49 -20.17
C ASN A 43 1.99 0.96 -20.24
N LEU A 44 2.91 0.31 -19.50
CA LEU A 44 2.99 -1.14 -19.43
C LEU A 44 1.79 -1.70 -18.64
N LEU A 45 1.46 -1.12 -17.48
CA LEU A 45 0.30 -1.49 -16.68
C LEU A 45 -1.02 -1.26 -17.43
N ILE A 46 -1.19 -0.14 -18.15
CA ILE A 46 -2.39 0.11 -18.97
C ILE A 46 -2.53 -1.01 -19.99
N SER A 47 -1.46 -1.26 -20.76
CA SER A 47 -1.47 -2.28 -21.82
C SER A 47 -1.78 -3.67 -21.28
N ILE A 48 -1.20 -4.04 -20.13
CA ILE A 48 -1.42 -5.38 -19.56
C ILE A 48 -2.82 -5.48 -18.95
N ASN A 49 -3.30 -4.45 -18.24
CA ASN A 49 -4.66 -4.44 -17.70
C ASN A 49 -5.70 -4.59 -18.80
N ASP A 50 -5.53 -3.88 -19.93
CA ASP A 50 -6.42 -3.99 -21.08
C ASP A 50 -6.39 -5.39 -21.70
N ARG A 51 -5.19 -5.99 -21.84
CA ARG A 51 -5.03 -7.36 -22.33
C ARG A 51 -5.66 -8.38 -21.40
N LEU A 52 -5.42 -8.29 -20.09
CA LEU A 52 -6.02 -9.16 -19.09
C LEU A 52 -7.55 -9.03 -19.10
N SER A 53 -8.03 -7.80 -19.18
CA SER A 53 -9.43 -7.48 -19.29
C SER A 53 -10.06 -8.08 -20.56
N ASN A 54 -9.37 -8.06 -21.70
CA ASN A 54 -9.84 -8.70 -22.93
C ASN A 54 -9.80 -10.23 -22.82
N HIS A 55 -8.74 -10.78 -22.25
CA HIS A 55 -8.60 -12.22 -22.04
C HIS A 55 -9.72 -12.79 -21.17
N LYS A 56 -10.07 -12.11 -20.06
CA LYS A 56 -11.19 -12.53 -19.20
C LYS A 56 -12.52 -12.53 -19.94
N LYS A 57 -12.77 -11.53 -20.80
CA LYS A 57 -13.94 -11.53 -21.67
C LYS A 57 -13.94 -12.73 -22.62
N SER A 58 -12.81 -13.00 -23.27
CA SER A 58 -12.67 -14.16 -24.16
C SER A 58 -12.84 -15.51 -23.45
N GLU A 59 -12.46 -15.64 -22.18
CA GLU A 59 -12.75 -16.83 -21.37
C GLU A 59 -14.26 -17.01 -21.15
N TYR A 60 -14.99 -15.95 -20.80
CA TYR A 60 -16.45 -16.02 -20.66
C TYR A 60 -17.15 -16.32 -21.99
N ASP A 61 -16.71 -15.70 -23.09
CA ASP A 61 -17.25 -15.96 -24.42
C ASP A 61 -16.98 -17.43 -24.84
N TYR A 62 -15.82 -17.99 -24.47
CA TYR A 62 -15.48 -19.39 -24.67
C TYR A 62 -16.38 -20.33 -23.85
N GLU A 63 -16.63 -20.05 -22.57
CA GLU A 63 -17.58 -20.81 -21.77
C GLU A 63 -19.01 -20.78 -22.35
N SER A 64 -19.41 -19.63 -22.89
CA SER A 64 -20.69 -19.48 -23.59
C SER A 64 -20.75 -20.34 -24.86
N LEU A 65 -19.67 -20.37 -25.64
CA LEU A 65 -19.53 -21.24 -26.81
C LEU A 65 -19.67 -22.72 -26.44
N LEU A 66 -19.02 -23.17 -25.36
CA LEU A 66 -19.14 -24.56 -24.89
C LEU A 66 -20.59 -24.93 -24.50
N LYS A 67 -21.32 -23.99 -23.88
CA LYS A 67 -22.74 -24.18 -23.58
C LYS A 67 -23.60 -24.27 -24.85
N ASN A 68 -23.30 -23.44 -25.85
CA ASN A 68 -24.00 -23.49 -27.14
C ASN A 68 -23.76 -24.83 -27.86
N ILE A 69 -22.52 -25.33 -27.90
CA ILE A 69 -22.20 -26.65 -28.45
C ILE A 69 -23.00 -27.75 -27.75
N LYS A 70 -23.08 -27.69 -26.41
CA LYS A 70 -23.88 -28.65 -25.64
C LYS A 70 -25.36 -28.60 -26.02
N ASN A 71 -25.94 -27.40 -26.11
CA ASN A 71 -27.34 -27.22 -26.51
C ASN A 71 -27.61 -27.74 -27.94
N GLU A 72 -26.72 -27.48 -28.89
CA GLU A 72 -26.85 -27.99 -30.26
C GLU A 72 -26.76 -29.52 -30.31
N LYS A 73 -25.86 -30.13 -29.52
CA LYS A 73 -25.80 -31.60 -29.38
C LYS A 73 -27.09 -32.18 -28.78
N GLU A 74 -27.69 -31.51 -27.81
CA GLU A 74 -28.99 -31.91 -27.25
C GLU A 74 -30.11 -31.79 -28.29
N ASN A 75 -30.12 -30.73 -29.09
CA ASN A 75 -31.08 -30.56 -30.19
C ASN A 75 -30.91 -31.63 -31.28
N TYR A 76 -29.67 -31.95 -31.65
CA TYR A 76 -29.35 -33.05 -32.55
C TYR A 76 -29.87 -34.38 -32.01
N ASN A 77 -29.62 -34.70 -30.74
CA ASN A 77 -30.11 -35.94 -30.12
C ASN A 77 -31.64 -36.00 -30.12
N LYS A 78 -32.33 -34.90 -29.84
CA LYS A 78 -33.80 -34.82 -29.93
C LYS A 78 -34.29 -35.05 -31.36
N ALA A 79 -33.63 -34.46 -32.35
CA ALA A 79 -33.98 -34.63 -33.76
C ALA A 79 -33.77 -36.08 -34.23
N ILE A 80 -32.70 -36.75 -33.79
CA ILE A 80 -32.47 -38.16 -34.09
C ILE A 80 -33.51 -39.06 -33.42
N LEU A 81 -33.88 -38.81 -32.17
CA LEU A 81 -34.91 -39.58 -31.47
C LEU A 81 -36.31 -39.42 -32.10
N ALA A 82 -36.62 -38.24 -32.63
CA ALA A 82 -37.89 -37.96 -33.30
C ALA A 82 -37.93 -38.43 -34.76
N LEU A 83 -36.78 -38.80 -35.34
CA LEU A 83 -36.64 -39.22 -36.74
C LEU A 83 -37.61 -40.34 -37.17
N PRO A 84 -37.82 -41.43 -36.40
CA PRO A 84 -38.72 -42.51 -36.82
C PRO A 84 -40.16 -42.03 -36.99
N ASN A 85 -40.63 -41.14 -36.10
CA ASN A 85 -41.97 -40.59 -36.18
C ASN A 85 -42.08 -39.57 -37.31
N ALA A 86 -41.09 -38.69 -37.47
CA ALA A 86 -41.06 -37.70 -38.54
C ALA A 86 -41.14 -38.35 -39.94
N ILE A 87 -40.40 -39.45 -40.18
CA ILE A 87 -40.45 -40.20 -41.44
C ILE A 87 -41.85 -40.79 -41.72
N LEU A 88 -42.58 -41.18 -40.68
CA LEU A 88 -43.90 -41.79 -40.80
C LEU A 88 -45.05 -40.78 -40.90
N THR A 89 -44.87 -39.55 -40.39
CA THR A 89 -45.94 -38.54 -40.29
C THR A 89 -45.75 -37.29 -41.15
N GLU A 90 -44.53 -36.91 -41.51
CA GLU A 90 -44.28 -35.68 -42.27
C GLU A 90 -44.39 -35.90 -43.79
N SER A 91 -44.96 -34.91 -44.48
CA SER A 91 -45.12 -34.93 -45.95
C SER A 91 -43.81 -34.70 -46.72
N ASP A 92 -42.74 -34.25 -46.06
CA ASP A 92 -41.42 -34.02 -46.68
C ASP A 92 -40.25 -34.44 -45.78
N PRO A 93 -39.93 -35.75 -45.73
CA PRO A 93 -38.79 -36.29 -44.98
C PRO A 93 -37.44 -35.68 -45.39
N SER A 94 -37.31 -35.16 -46.62
CA SER A 94 -36.06 -34.57 -47.11
C SER A 94 -35.67 -33.32 -46.34
N ASN A 95 -36.66 -32.48 -45.97
CA ASN A 95 -36.40 -31.28 -45.17
C ASN A 95 -35.96 -31.63 -43.74
N TYR A 96 -36.50 -32.71 -43.17
CA TYR A 96 -36.08 -33.18 -41.84
C TYR A 96 -34.60 -33.62 -41.84
N PHE A 97 -34.18 -34.40 -42.84
CA PHE A 97 -32.76 -34.77 -43.01
C PHE A 97 -31.84 -33.56 -43.22
N LYS A 98 -32.27 -32.56 -44.00
CA LYS A 98 -31.53 -31.30 -44.15
C LYS A 98 -31.38 -30.56 -42.81
N GLY A 99 -32.41 -30.55 -41.97
CA GLY A 99 -32.36 -29.97 -40.62
C GLY A 99 -31.30 -30.65 -39.75
N ILE A 100 -31.24 -31.98 -39.77
CA ILE A 100 -30.20 -32.75 -39.07
C ILE A 100 -28.80 -32.44 -39.64
N GLU A 101 -28.65 -32.39 -40.96
CA GLU A 101 -27.39 -32.06 -41.61
C GLU A 101 -26.91 -30.64 -41.23
N THR A 102 -27.82 -29.67 -41.16
CA THR A 102 -27.51 -28.32 -40.66
C THR A 102 -27.04 -28.34 -39.21
N LEU A 103 -27.69 -29.10 -38.33
CA LEU A 103 -27.27 -29.24 -36.94
C LEU A 103 -25.85 -29.82 -36.84
N VAL A 104 -25.54 -30.87 -37.61
CA VAL A 104 -24.19 -31.48 -37.63
C VAL A 104 -23.15 -30.46 -38.10
N LYS A 105 -23.40 -29.77 -39.23
CA LYS A 105 -22.48 -28.74 -39.74
C LYS A 105 -22.27 -27.59 -38.74
N ASN A 106 -23.32 -27.20 -38.03
CA ASN A 106 -23.23 -26.17 -36.99
C ASN A 106 -22.38 -26.65 -35.81
N ILE A 107 -22.60 -27.88 -35.32
CA ILE A 107 -21.80 -28.47 -34.23
C ILE A 107 -20.32 -28.52 -34.64
N ASP A 108 -20.01 -29.07 -35.82
CA ASP A 108 -18.63 -29.17 -36.32
C ASP A 108 -17.96 -27.79 -36.43
N SER A 109 -18.70 -26.79 -36.93
CA SER A 109 -18.20 -25.42 -37.03
C SER A 109 -17.93 -24.79 -35.66
N LEU A 110 -18.80 -25.03 -34.68
CA LEU A 110 -18.65 -24.50 -33.33
C LEU A 110 -17.52 -25.20 -32.57
N GLU A 111 -17.36 -26.51 -32.73
CA GLU A 111 -16.26 -27.29 -32.13
C GLU A 111 -14.92 -26.85 -32.69
N LYS A 112 -14.80 -26.68 -34.01
CA LYS A 112 -13.59 -26.14 -34.62
C LYS A 112 -13.23 -24.76 -34.06
N LYS A 113 -14.23 -23.88 -33.94
CA LYS A 113 -14.05 -22.57 -33.32
C LYS A 113 -13.60 -22.69 -31.86
N SER A 114 -14.13 -23.65 -31.08
CA SER A 114 -13.72 -23.83 -29.68
C SER A 114 -12.26 -24.22 -29.55
N VAL A 115 -11.74 -25.09 -30.42
CA VAL A 115 -10.33 -25.48 -30.41
C VAL A 115 -9.43 -24.27 -30.71
N ASP A 116 -9.80 -23.48 -31.73
CA ASP A 116 -9.06 -22.27 -32.08
C ASP A 116 -9.08 -21.21 -30.95
N ASP A 117 -10.24 -21.01 -30.32
CA ASP A 117 -10.41 -20.05 -29.23
C ASP A 117 -9.69 -20.50 -27.94
N GLU A 118 -9.65 -21.81 -27.64
CA GLU A 118 -8.90 -22.36 -26.52
C GLU A 118 -7.39 -22.09 -26.65
N VAL A 119 -6.82 -22.40 -27.82
CA VAL A 119 -5.39 -22.19 -28.09
C VAL A 119 -5.05 -20.70 -27.96
N LYS A 120 -5.83 -19.82 -28.62
CA LYS A 120 -5.63 -18.37 -28.54
C LYS A 120 -5.75 -17.84 -27.12
N ASN A 121 -6.72 -18.32 -26.34
CA ASN A 121 -6.89 -17.89 -24.95
C ASN A 121 -5.68 -18.28 -24.10
N LYS A 122 -5.16 -19.49 -24.27
CA LYS A 122 -3.98 -19.97 -23.56
C LYS A 122 -2.72 -19.17 -23.93
N GLU A 123 -2.49 -18.94 -25.21
CA GLU A 123 -1.35 -18.14 -25.70
C GLU A 123 -1.42 -16.69 -25.20
N ASN A 124 -2.59 -16.07 -25.28
CA ASN A 124 -2.81 -14.71 -24.78
C ASN A 124 -2.54 -14.61 -23.27
N TYR A 125 -2.99 -15.59 -22.49
CA TYR A 125 -2.72 -15.60 -21.05
C TYR A 125 -1.23 -15.73 -20.73
N GLN A 126 -0.51 -16.58 -21.47
CA GLN A 126 0.94 -16.73 -21.30
C GLN A 126 1.70 -15.44 -21.64
N ASP A 127 1.31 -14.72 -22.69
CA ASP A 127 1.89 -13.41 -23.00
C ASP A 127 1.61 -12.39 -21.89
N ILE A 128 0.39 -12.35 -21.36
CA ILE A 128 0.02 -11.48 -20.24
C ILE A 128 0.92 -11.75 -19.02
N LEU A 129 1.13 -13.02 -18.66
CA LEU A 129 2.01 -13.40 -17.56
C LEU A 129 3.46 -12.94 -17.77
N LYS A 130 4.01 -13.15 -18.97
CA LYS A 130 5.37 -12.68 -19.31
C LYS A 130 5.51 -11.16 -19.18
N LYS A 131 4.49 -10.40 -19.57
CA LYS A 131 4.52 -8.94 -19.42
C LYS A 131 4.45 -8.52 -17.94
N TYR A 132 3.69 -9.24 -17.11
CA TYR A 132 3.69 -9.01 -15.66
C TYR A 132 5.05 -9.35 -15.02
N GLU A 133 5.77 -10.36 -15.51
CA GLU A 133 7.13 -10.63 -15.05
C GLU A 133 8.08 -9.45 -15.33
N VAL A 134 7.93 -8.77 -16.48
CA VAL A 134 8.69 -7.56 -16.79
C VAL A 134 8.37 -6.43 -15.81
N VAL A 135 7.08 -6.19 -15.53
CA VAL A 135 6.65 -5.20 -14.52
C VAL A 135 7.26 -5.51 -13.15
N ASN A 136 7.17 -6.77 -12.72
CA ASN A 136 7.66 -7.19 -11.42
C ASN A 136 9.19 -7.06 -11.31
N SER A 137 9.90 -7.36 -12.40
CA SER A 137 11.35 -7.16 -12.50
C SER A 137 11.71 -5.67 -12.37
N GLN A 138 11.02 -4.78 -13.09
CA GLN A 138 11.23 -3.33 -13.00
C GLN A 138 10.95 -2.80 -11.59
N ARG A 139 9.89 -3.28 -10.93
CA ARG A 139 9.58 -2.93 -9.54
C ARG A 139 10.64 -3.41 -8.55
N THR A 140 11.14 -4.62 -8.75
CA THR A 140 12.23 -5.17 -7.92
C THR A 140 13.49 -4.32 -8.08
N GLN A 141 13.83 -3.93 -9.30
CA GLN A 141 14.97 -3.04 -9.58
C GLN A 141 14.77 -1.63 -9.00
N ARG A 142 13.57 -1.06 -9.12
CA ARG A 142 13.19 0.21 -8.48
C ARG A 142 13.39 0.13 -6.98
N SER A 143 12.83 -0.90 -6.34
CA SER A 143 12.90 -1.09 -4.89
C SER A 143 14.34 -1.29 -4.42
N ALA A 144 15.16 -2.02 -5.18
CA ALA A 144 16.58 -2.18 -4.88
C ALA A 144 17.35 -0.85 -4.94
N GLN A 145 17.07 0.01 -5.92
CA GLN A 145 17.71 1.33 -6.01
C GLN A 145 17.23 2.28 -4.90
N LEU A 146 15.94 2.26 -4.55
CA LEU A 146 15.41 3.03 -3.43
C LEU A 146 15.98 2.55 -2.09
N PHE A 147 16.20 1.25 -1.92
CA PHE A 147 16.86 0.71 -0.73
C PHE A 147 18.34 1.10 -0.66
N ALA A 148 19.05 1.09 -1.79
CA ALA A 148 20.42 1.58 -1.85
C ALA A 148 20.49 3.08 -1.47
N LEU A 149 19.60 3.90 -2.03
CA LEU A 149 19.48 5.32 -1.69
C LEU A 149 19.12 5.51 -0.21
N LYS A 150 18.21 4.71 0.34
CA LYS A 150 17.90 4.69 1.78
C LYS A 150 19.17 4.50 2.60
N LYS A 151 20.01 3.53 2.25
CA LYS A 151 21.26 3.26 2.97
C LYS A 151 22.21 4.47 2.93
N GLU A 152 22.28 5.16 1.79
CA GLU A 152 23.07 6.40 1.66
C GLU A 152 22.52 7.52 2.55
N ILE A 153 21.20 7.74 2.54
CA ILE A 153 20.51 8.71 3.40
C ILE A 153 20.75 8.40 4.87
N VAL A 154 20.62 7.13 5.27
CA VAL A 154 20.84 6.70 6.66
C VAL A 154 22.29 6.96 7.08
N ASN A 155 23.26 6.62 6.23
CA ASN A 155 24.68 6.88 6.53
C ASN A 155 24.95 8.38 6.69
N ARG A 156 24.36 9.23 5.82
CA ARG A 156 24.43 10.69 5.93
C ARG A 156 23.84 11.16 7.27
N ILE A 157 22.60 10.79 7.56
CA ILE A 157 21.92 11.20 8.80
C ILE A 157 22.71 10.76 10.03
N VAL A 158 23.22 9.53 10.06
CA VAL A 158 24.05 9.04 11.17
C VAL A 158 25.33 9.85 11.30
N ALA A 159 25.99 10.20 10.20
CA ALA A 159 27.19 11.05 10.22
C ALA A 159 26.89 12.48 10.71
N GLU A 160 25.81 13.10 10.21
CA GLU A 160 25.34 14.41 10.64
C GLU A 160 24.98 14.41 12.14
N LEU A 161 24.28 13.37 12.61
CA LEU A 161 23.91 13.20 14.02
C LEU A 161 25.12 12.93 14.91
N SER A 162 26.14 12.24 14.41
CA SER A 162 27.36 11.93 15.18
C SER A 162 28.33 13.10 15.28
N SER A 163 28.20 14.13 14.42
CA SER A 163 28.98 15.36 14.50
C SER A 163 28.84 16.01 15.87
N VAL A 164 29.91 16.57 16.44
CA VAL A 164 29.88 17.26 17.73
C VAL A 164 28.89 18.42 17.73
N ASP A 165 28.77 19.10 16.59
CA ASP A 165 27.94 20.29 16.40
C ASP A 165 26.45 19.98 16.18
N SER A 166 26.06 18.70 16.12
CA SER A 166 24.65 18.33 15.98
C SER A 166 23.91 18.59 17.28
N ILE A 167 23.41 19.81 17.40
CA ILE A 167 22.64 20.28 18.54
C ILE A 167 21.32 20.79 18.01
N LYS A 168 20.22 20.26 18.57
CA LYS A 168 18.87 20.70 18.20
C LYS A 168 18.27 21.49 19.34
N SER A 169 18.03 22.77 19.09
CA SER A 169 17.29 23.65 20.01
C SER A 169 15.81 23.64 19.65
N VAL A 170 14.95 23.49 20.65
CA VAL A 170 13.49 23.50 20.54
C VAL A 170 12.96 24.55 21.50
N ASP A 171 12.29 25.54 20.94
CA ASP A 171 11.50 26.50 21.72
C ASP A 171 10.05 26.03 21.77
N LEU A 172 9.51 25.88 22.97
CA LEU A 172 8.14 25.45 23.21
C LEU A 172 7.42 26.48 24.08
N GLU A 173 6.25 26.90 23.62
CA GLU A 173 5.28 27.64 24.42
C GLU A 173 4.21 26.68 24.94
N SER A 174 3.93 26.73 26.23
CA SER A 174 3.01 25.83 26.90
C SER A 174 2.22 26.54 27.98
N SER A 175 1.13 25.93 28.42
CA SER A 175 0.32 26.44 29.52
C SER A 175 -0.17 25.31 30.42
N MET A 176 -0.37 25.62 31.70
CA MET A 176 -0.97 24.69 32.65
C MET A 176 -1.70 25.41 33.77
N THR A 177 -2.52 24.66 34.50
CA THR A 177 -3.19 25.15 35.69
C THR A 177 -2.38 24.77 36.94
N CYS A 178 -1.97 25.78 37.69
CA CYS A 178 -1.32 25.68 38.97
C CYS A 178 -2.32 25.98 40.10
N SER A 179 -2.01 25.55 41.32
CA SER A 179 -2.74 26.04 42.49
C SER A 179 -2.50 27.54 42.66
N LYS A 180 -3.56 28.30 42.99
CA LYS A 180 -3.48 29.77 43.21
C LYS A 180 -2.50 30.18 44.32
N PHE A 181 -2.17 29.23 45.20
CA PHE A 181 -1.27 29.45 46.35
C PHE A 181 0.16 28.92 46.12
N GLN A 182 0.42 28.30 44.97
CA GLN A 182 1.72 27.74 44.62
C GLN A 182 2.55 28.78 43.86
N SER A 183 3.86 28.83 44.11
CA SER A 183 4.74 29.71 43.33
C SER A 183 4.90 29.19 41.89
N ILE A 184 5.21 30.08 40.94
CA ILE A 184 5.50 29.70 39.54
C ILE A 184 6.59 28.62 39.50
N ASN A 185 7.66 28.79 40.29
CA ASN A 185 8.78 27.86 40.32
C ASN A 185 8.38 26.47 40.84
N ASP A 186 7.56 26.43 41.90
CA ASP A 186 7.04 25.16 42.41
C ASP A 186 6.11 24.48 41.42
N CYS A 187 5.34 25.25 40.65
CA CYS A 187 4.48 24.70 39.61
C CYS A 187 5.29 24.09 38.46
N LEU A 188 6.38 24.75 38.04
CA LEU A 188 7.27 24.29 36.96
C LEU A 188 8.17 23.11 37.33
N LYS A 189 8.37 22.85 38.63
CA LYS A 189 9.31 21.81 39.11
C LYS A 189 9.01 20.40 38.61
N ASN A 190 7.73 20.11 38.33
CA ASN A 190 7.28 18.79 37.85
C ASN A 190 7.02 18.75 36.33
N THR A 191 7.23 19.86 35.62
CA THR A 191 6.75 20.03 34.25
C THR A 191 7.81 19.68 33.23
N GLU A 192 9.08 19.73 33.63
CA GLU A 192 10.23 19.36 32.80
C GLU A 192 10.06 17.95 32.23
N LYS A 193 9.80 16.95 33.08
CA LYS A 193 9.65 15.55 32.65
C LYS A 193 8.56 15.38 31.59
N TYR A 194 7.42 16.05 31.77
CA TYR A 194 6.29 15.98 30.83
C TYR A 194 6.60 16.74 29.52
N THR A 195 7.17 17.93 29.64
CA THR A 195 7.53 18.80 28.52
C THR A 195 8.58 18.11 27.63
N VAL A 196 9.65 17.61 28.25
CA VAL A 196 10.72 16.86 27.56
C VAL A 196 10.14 15.62 26.88
N LYS A 197 9.30 14.83 27.57
CA LYS A 197 8.68 13.64 26.97
C LYS A 197 7.81 13.99 25.77
N ASN A 198 7.01 15.06 25.85
CA ASN A 198 6.18 15.50 24.73
C ASN A 198 7.02 15.96 23.54
N THR A 199 8.07 16.74 23.78
CA THR A 199 9.00 17.18 22.73
C THR A 199 9.72 16.00 22.06
N ILE A 200 10.18 15.03 22.86
CA ILE A 200 10.75 13.78 22.34
C ILE A 200 9.73 13.04 21.47
N ASN A 201 8.46 13.01 21.85
CA ASN A 201 7.42 12.33 21.09
C ASN A 201 7.11 13.01 19.76
N SER A 202 7.02 14.34 19.74
CA SER A 202 6.65 15.14 18.56
C SER A 202 7.75 15.25 17.51
N ASP A 203 9.02 15.22 17.93
CA ASP A 203 10.13 15.39 17.01
C ASP A 203 10.62 14.04 16.46
N PRO A 204 10.76 13.89 15.12
CA PRO A 204 11.21 12.64 14.52
C PRO A 204 12.68 12.29 14.83
N PHE A 205 13.53 13.28 15.13
CA PHE A 205 14.95 13.07 15.44
C PHE A 205 15.22 12.86 16.93
N LEU A 206 14.20 13.01 17.77
CA LEU A 206 14.29 12.80 19.20
C LEU A 206 13.66 11.45 19.60
N SER A 207 14.33 10.79 20.54
CA SER A 207 13.89 9.54 21.15
C SER A 207 14.35 9.48 22.60
N ASP A 208 14.00 8.42 23.32
CA ASP A 208 14.49 8.19 24.68
C ASP A 208 16.03 8.03 24.76
N LYS A 209 16.69 7.80 23.62
CA LYS A 209 18.17 7.76 23.51
C LYS A 209 18.80 9.13 23.27
N SER A 210 17.99 10.16 22.99
CA SER A 210 18.48 11.52 22.79
C SER A 210 18.83 12.14 24.13
N VAL A 211 19.95 12.87 24.19
CA VAL A 211 20.43 13.44 25.45
C VAL A 211 19.94 14.88 25.56
N LEU A 212 19.20 15.19 26.63
CA LEU A 212 18.87 16.56 26.99
C LEU A 212 20.14 17.25 27.53
N LEU A 213 20.62 18.26 26.81
CA LEU A 213 21.80 19.04 27.17
C LEU A 213 21.43 20.23 28.06
N SER A 214 20.30 20.88 27.80
CA SER A 214 19.82 22.00 28.62
C SER A 214 18.30 22.11 28.60
N TYR A 215 17.71 22.49 29.73
CA TYR A 215 16.32 22.91 29.87
C TYR A 215 16.30 24.29 30.54
N LYS A 216 15.78 25.30 29.85
CA LYS A 216 15.71 26.67 30.38
C LYS A 216 14.34 27.27 30.15
N VAL A 217 13.68 27.68 31.23
CA VAL A 217 12.47 28.51 31.15
C VAL A 217 12.90 29.93 30.78
N ILE A 218 12.48 30.39 29.60
CA ILE A 218 12.78 31.72 29.06
C ILE A 218 11.85 32.76 29.69
N ASP A 219 10.56 32.43 29.76
CA ASP A 219 9.52 33.31 30.27
C ASP A 219 8.44 32.46 30.95
N ALA A 220 7.80 33.04 31.96
CA ALA A 220 6.71 32.41 32.70
C ALA A 220 5.84 33.48 33.36
N SER A 221 4.53 33.43 33.09
CA SER A 221 3.54 34.35 33.67
C SER A 221 2.32 33.57 34.17
N MET A 222 1.88 33.86 35.39
CA MET A 222 0.71 33.22 35.99
C MET A 222 -0.35 34.26 36.31
N ASN A 223 -1.59 33.99 35.89
CA ASN A 223 -2.72 34.87 36.22
C ASN A 223 -3.32 34.53 37.60
N MET A 224 -4.21 35.41 38.09
CA MET A 224 -4.90 35.23 39.38
C MET A 224 -5.83 34.01 39.43
N ASN A 225 -6.15 33.43 38.27
CA ASN A 225 -6.92 32.19 38.20
C ASN A 225 -6.06 30.94 38.38
N GLY A 226 -4.73 31.09 38.40
CA GLY A 226 -3.77 29.99 38.49
C GLY A 226 -3.37 29.42 37.13
N GLU A 227 -3.67 30.10 36.02
CA GLU A 227 -3.21 29.68 34.68
C GLU A 227 -1.80 30.23 34.45
N LEU A 228 -0.84 29.32 34.31
CA LEU A 228 0.56 29.60 34.03
C LEU A 228 0.82 29.40 32.54
N HIS A 229 1.29 30.45 31.86
CA HIS A 229 1.86 30.40 30.52
C HIS A 229 3.37 30.49 30.62
N TYR A 230 4.09 29.59 29.97
CA TYR A 230 5.55 29.57 30.04
C TYR A 230 6.16 29.15 28.72
N ARG A 231 7.36 29.68 28.46
CA ARG A 231 8.17 29.37 27.28
C ARG A 231 9.46 28.73 27.73
N VAL A 232 9.81 27.60 27.11
CA VAL A 232 11.01 26.83 27.42
C VAL A 232 11.87 26.72 26.18
N ASN A 233 13.16 26.96 26.34
CA ASN A 233 14.19 26.55 25.39
C ASN A 233 14.82 25.24 25.88
N MET A 234 14.76 24.23 25.05
CA MET A 234 15.39 22.93 25.29
C MET A 234 16.44 22.69 24.23
N THR A 235 17.56 22.10 24.64
CA THR A 235 18.65 21.74 23.74
C THR A 235 18.92 20.26 23.86
N PHE A 236 18.91 19.56 22.73
CA PHE A 236 19.09 18.12 22.66
C PHE A 236 20.28 17.74 21.79
N LYS A 237 20.93 16.63 22.15
CA LYS A 237 21.75 15.81 21.27
C LYS A 237 20.85 14.77 20.60
N PRO A 238 20.45 14.96 19.34
CA PRO A 238 19.57 14.02 18.64
C PRO A 238 20.27 12.68 18.41
N SER A 239 19.48 11.64 18.15
CA SER A 239 19.99 10.28 17.97
C SER A 239 19.21 9.53 16.90
N TYR A 240 19.91 8.72 16.11
CA TYR A 240 19.25 7.88 15.12
C TYR A 240 18.29 6.90 15.80
N ASN A 241 17.06 6.76 15.27
CA ASN A 241 16.00 6.03 15.93
C ASN A 241 14.97 5.46 14.92
N ASN A 242 14.07 4.60 15.40
CA ASN A 242 13.09 3.90 14.57
C ASN A 242 12.04 4.82 13.93
N LYS A 243 11.81 6.04 14.45
CA LYS A 243 10.91 7.01 13.80
C LYS A 243 11.50 7.50 12.49
N ILE A 244 12.82 7.75 12.47
CA ILE A 244 13.56 8.12 11.25
C ILE A 244 13.44 7.00 10.22
N GLU A 245 13.70 5.75 10.62
CA GLU A 245 13.53 4.56 9.76
C GLU A 245 12.12 4.47 9.15
N SER A 246 11.10 4.64 10.00
CA SER A 246 9.70 4.57 9.58
C SER A 246 9.35 5.66 8.56
N LEU A 247 9.76 6.90 8.83
CA LEU A 247 9.52 8.03 7.94
C LEU A 247 10.30 7.90 6.63
N LEU A 248 11.53 7.38 6.65
CA LEU A 248 12.29 7.09 5.43
C LEU A 248 11.60 6.02 4.59
N ASN A 249 11.14 4.93 5.22
CA ASN A 249 10.41 3.88 4.51
C ASN A 249 9.12 4.42 3.86
N GLU A 250 8.41 5.31 4.56
CA GLU A 250 7.21 5.96 4.03
C GLU A 250 7.54 6.89 2.85
N LYS A 251 8.50 7.80 3.03
CA LYS A 251 8.90 8.76 1.99
C LYS A 251 9.50 8.12 0.75
N LEU A 252 10.19 7.00 0.90
CA LEU A 252 10.77 6.25 -0.21
C LEU A 252 9.79 5.22 -0.79
N GLY A 253 8.56 5.12 -0.28
CA GLY A 253 7.58 4.16 -0.78
C GLY A 253 7.98 2.69 -0.58
N LEU A 254 8.80 2.40 0.45
CA LEU A 254 9.27 1.05 0.80
C LEU A 254 8.35 0.34 1.80
N LYS A 255 7.28 1.01 2.23
CA LYS A 255 6.26 0.47 3.14
C LYS A 255 5.17 -0.27 2.35
N SER A 256 4.49 -1.20 3.01
CA SER A 256 3.26 -1.81 2.51
C SER A 256 2.05 -1.27 3.27
N THR A 257 0.90 -1.27 2.62
CA THR A 257 -0.37 -0.81 3.17
C THR A 257 -1.51 -1.72 2.71
N VAL A 258 -2.58 -1.77 3.49
CA VAL A 258 -3.77 -2.54 3.12
C VAL A 258 -4.74 -1.62 2.40
N ILE A 259 -5.14 -1.99 1.19
CA ILE A 259 -6.19 -1.29 0.45
C ILE A 259 -7.50 -2.05 0.58
N THR A 260 -8.62 -1.35 0.45
CA THR A 260 -9.96 -1.94 0.45
C THR A 260 -10.51 -1.87 -0.96
N LEU A 261 -10.79 -3.04 -1.56
CA LEU A 261 -11.47 -3.11 -2.85
C LEU A 261 -12.93 -3.48 -2.62
N THR A 262 -13.86 -2.70 -3.19
CA THR A 262 -15.30 -2.97 -3.06
C THR A 262 -16.02 -2.97 -4.39
N SER A 263 -17.06 -3.80 -4.48
CA SER A 263 -17.94 -3.94 -5.63
C SER A 263 -19.38 -4.20 -5.18
N ASN A 264 -20.34 -3.86 -6.05
CA ASN A 264 -21.75 -4.22 -5.86
C ASN A 264 -22.07 -5.68 -6.19
N VAL A 265 -21.13 -6.41 -6.81
CA VAL A 265 -21.23 -7.83 -7.19
C VAL A 265 -20.01 -8.61 -6.70
N ASP A 266 -20.12 -9.93 -6.63
CA ASP A 266 -18.98 -10.79 -6.32
C ASP A 266 -18.04 -10.83 -7.53
N ALA A 267 -17.05 -9.92 -7.52
CA ALA A 267 -16.08 -9.77 -8.58
C ALA A 267 -14.81 -10.56 -8.28
N ASP A 268 -14.14 -11.02 -9.33
CA ASP A 268 -12.76 -11.47 -9.27
C ASP A 268 -11.83 -10.26 -9.31
N TRP A 269 -10.90 -10.21 -8.37
CA TRP A 269 -9.97 -9.11 -8.19
C TRP A 269 -8.57 -9.52 -8.59
N TYR A 270 -7.94 -8.67 -9.39
CA TYR A 270 -6.56 -8.80 -9.81
C TYR A 270 -5.81 -7.51 -9.47
N ILE A 271 -4.64 -7.67 -8.87
CA ILE A 271 -3.69 -6.58 -8.66
C ILE A 271 -2.43 -6.98 -9.38
N ASP A 272 -2.00 -6.14 -10.32
CA ASP A 272 -0.81 -6.37 -11.14
C ASP A 272 -0.80 -7.78 -11.74
N GLY A 273 -1.96 -8.21 -12.21
CA GLY A 273 -2.14 -9.49 -12.89
C GLY A 273 -2.35 -10.70 -12.02
N ALA A 274 -1.93 -10.63 -10.76
CA ALA A 274 -2.15 -11.69 -9.81
C ALA A 274 -3.58 -11.62 -9.29
N LYS A 275 -4.29 -12.76 -9.30
CA LYS A 275 -5.59 -12.85 -8.64
C LYS A 275 -5.37 -12.74 -7.14
N VAL A 276 -5.94 -11.72 -6.51
CA VAL A 276 -5.81 -11.47 -5.07
C VAL A 276 -7.02 -11.94 -4.27
N GLY A 277 -8.15 -12.20 -4.93
CA GLY A 277 -9.33 -12.75 -4.28
C GLY A 277 -10.60 -12.65 -5.13
N THR A 278 -11.70 -13.08 -4.54
CA THR A 278 -13.05 -13.01 -5.12
C THR A 278 -14.03 -12.54 -4.06
N GLY A 279 -14.96 -11.66 -4.44
CA GLY A 279 -16.08 -11.24 -3.59
C GLY A 279 -16.41 -9.76 -3.72
N LYS A 280 -17.46 -9.31 -3.03
CA LYS A 280 -17.87 -7.88 -3.00
C LYS A 280 -16.89 -6.97 -2.28
N LYS A 281 -16.10 -7.49 -1.34
CA LYS A 281 -15.16 -6.70 -0.55
C LYS A 281 -13.94 -7.53 -0.17
N ILE A 282 -12.74 -7.04 -0.47
CA ILE A 282 -11.47 -7.68 -0.09
C ILE A 282 -10.46 -6.65 0.42
N TYR A 283 -9.44 -7.12 1.14
CA TYR A 283 -8.42 -6.30 1.81
C TYR A 283 -7.00 -6.76 1.45
N PRO A 284 -6.57 -6.63 0.19
CA PRO A 284 -5.22 -7.02 -0.20
C PRO A 284 -4.17 -6.06 0.37
N GLU A 285 -3.02 -6.63 0.76
CA GLU A 285 -1.83 -5.87 1.10
C GLU A 285 -1.03 -5.58 -0.17
N VAL A 286 -0.63 -4.33 -0.35
CA VAL A 286 0.16 -3.85 -1.48
C VAL A 286 1.27 -2.92 -1.01
N THR A 287 2.35 -2.85 -1.76
CA THR A 287 3.40 -1.84 -1.53
C THR A 287 2.88 -0.44 -1.81
N LEU A 288 3.53 0.60 -1.27
CA LEU A 288 3.26 1.96 -1.70
C LEU A 288 3.73 2.18 -3.15
N GLY A 289 2.99 2.99 -3.91
CA GLY A 289 3.28 3.31 -5.30
C GLY A 289 2.16 2.92 -6.27
N LYS A 290 2.48 2.83 -7.55
CA LYS A 290 1.47 2.64 -8.62
C LYS A 290 1.12 1.16 -8.82
N HIS A 291 -0.17 0.86 -8.82
CA HIS A 291 -0.72 -0.48 -9.00
C HIS A 291 -1.82 -0.51 -10.06
N GLY A 292 -1.81 -1.55 -10.90
CA GLY A 292 -2.89 -1.84 -11.82
C GLY A 292 -3.94 -2.71 -11.11
N ILE A 293 -5.18 -2.22 -11.02
CA ILE A 293 -6.28 -2.93 -10.35
C ILE A 293 -7.33 -3.29 -11.40
N VAL A 294 -7.69 -4.58 -11.48
CA VAL A 294 -8.73 -5.08 -12.38
C VAL A 294 -9.79 -5.81 -11.56
N ALA A 295 -11.04 -5.39 -11.74
CA ALA A 295 -12.23 -6.05 -11.26
C ALA A 295 -12.97 -6.69 -12.43
N SER A 296 -13.26 -7.99 -12.33
CA SER A 296 -13.95 -8.76 -13.37
C SER A 296 -15.24 -9.37 -12.82
N TYR A 297 -16.34 -9.23 -13.57
CA TYR A 297 -17.61 -9.89 -13.25
C TYR A 297 -18.35 -10.24 -14.55
N LYS A 298 -18.47 -11.53 -14.83
CA LYS A 298 -19.02 -12.02 -16.12
C LYS A 298 -18.28 -11.33 -17.29
N THR A 299 -19.01 -10.91 -18.31
CA THR A 299 -18.46 -10.18 -19.47
C THR A 299 -18.07 -8.73 -19.18
N MET A 300 -18.38 -8.20 -18.00
CA MET A 300 -18.07 -6.83 -17.62
C MET A 300 -16.76 -6.74 -16.85
N LYS A 301 -16.07 -5.62 -17.03
CA LYS A 301 -14.77 -5.35 -16.42
C LYS A 301 -14.63 -3.89 -16.06
N LYS A 302 -13.84 -3.62 -15.02
CA LYS A 302 -13.35 -2.29 -14.69
C LYS A 302 -11.89 -2.37 -14.29
N SER A 303 -11.11 -1.43 -14.80
CA SER A 303 -9.66 -1.35 -14.62
C SER A 303 -9.30 0.08 -14.27
N THR A 304 -8.42 0.27 -13.30
CA THR A 304 -7.76 1.56 -13.06
C THR A 304 -6.29 1.34 -12.70
N ILE A 305 -5.51 2.42 -12.80
CA ILE A 305 -4.15 2.51 -12.27
C ILE A 305 -4.19 3.52 -11.16
N GLU A 306 -3.78 3.10 -9.96
CA GLU A 306 -3.91 3.89 -8.76
C GLU A 306 -2.55 4.04 -8.09
N THR A 307 -2.23 5.25 -7.64
CA THR A 307 -1.09 5.48 -6.77
C THR A 307 -1.53 5.27 -5.33
N VAL A 308 -1.03 4.22 -4.69
CA VAL A 308 -1.31 3.86 -3.31
C VAL A 308 -0.29 4.55 -2.41
N GLU A 309 -0.72 5.59 -1.70
CA GLU A 309 0.11 6.31 -0.73
C GLU A 309 -0.21 5.91 0.72
N THR A 310 -1.44 5.45 0.97
CA THR A 310 -1.95 5.05 2.29
C THR A 310 -3.06 4.01 2.16
N ASN A 311 -3.71 3.64 3.28
CA ASN A 311 -4.92 2.82 3.27
C ASN A 311 -6.03 3.49 2.44
N ALA A 312 -6.20 3.03 1.20
CA ALA A 312 -7.16 3.57 0.26
C ALA A 312 -8.37 2.64 0.08
N ILE A 313 -9.50 3.21 -0.34
CA ILE A 313 -10.72 2.46 -0.68
C ILE A 313 -11.05 2.69 -2.15
N PHE A 314 -11.06 1.62 -2.94
CA PHE A 314 -11.38 1.65 -4.36
C PHE A 314 -12.71 0.95 -4.61
N ASN A 315 -13.63 1.63 -5.29
CA ASN A 315 -15.02 1.19 -5.46
C ASN A 315 -15.34 0.98 -6.94
N TYR A 316 -15.68 -0.25 -7.31
CA TYR A 316 -15.99 -0.63 -8.69
C TYR A 316 -17.44 -1.09 -8.80
N ARG A 317 -18.28 -0.28 -9.44
CA ARG A 317 -19.69 -0.60 -9.66
C ARG A 317 -19.92 -1.16 -11.05
N PHE A 318 -20.49 -2.33 -11.12
CA PHE A 318 -20.92 -3.00 -12.34
C PHE A 318 -22.39 -2.69 -12.63
N GLY A 319 -22.71 -2.38 -13.87
CA GLY A 319 -24.11 -2.23 -14.31
C GLY A 319 -24.87 -3.55 -14.16
N LYS A 320 -26.21 -3.50 -14.10
CA LYS A 320 -26.99 -4.73 -14.24
C LYS A 320 -26.79 -5.23 -15.67
N VAL A 321 -26.28 -6.45 -15.83
CA VAL A 321 -26.38 -7.17 -17.11
C VAL A 321 -27.85 -7.53 -17.26
N GLU A 322 -28.61 -6.69 -17.94
CA GLU A 322 -29.73 -7.22 -18.70
C GLU A 322 -29.10 -8.00 -19.85
N ASP A 323 -29.47 -9.26 -20.03
CA ASP A 323 -28.99 -10.13 -21.09
C ASP A 323 -29.40 -9.57 -22.47
N LYS A 324 -28.71 -8.53 -22.94
CA LYS A 324 -28.81 -7.98 -24.28
C LYS A 324 -27.43 -7.53 -24.76
N SER A 325 -27.06 -8.06 -25.91
CA SER A 325 -25.86 -7.78 -26.69
C SER A 325 -25.69 -6.29 -27.02
N ALA A 326 -24.42 -5.84 -27.03
CA ALA A 326 -23.89 -4.59 -27.61
C ALA A 326 -24.50 -3.28 -27.04
N THR A 327 -23.74 -2.30 -26.57
CA THR A 327 -22.89 -1.40 -27.38
C THR A 327 -22.21 -0.41 -26.41
N ASP A 328 -20.96 -0.06 -26.72
CA ASP A 328 -20.16 1.14 -26.42
C ASP A 328 -20.01 1.81 -25.02
N ASN A 329 -18.73 2.17 -24.84
CA ASN A 329 -18.09 3.17 -23.99
C ASN A 329 -18.98 4.27 -23.38
N GLU A 330 -18.74 4.55 -22.08
CA GLU A 330 -18.66 5.94 -21.62
C GLU A 330 -17.78 6.09 -20.36
N GLU A 331 -16.96 7.14 -20.42
CA GLU A 331 -16.10 7.70 -19.37
C GLU A 331 -16.88 8.05 -18.09
N ILE A 332 -16.21 8.04 -16.92
CA ILE A 332 -16.49 9.07 -15.90
C ILE A 332 -15.17 9.62 -15.34
N LYS A 333 -15.11 10.95 -15.48
CA LYS A 333 -14.16 11.94 -14.99
C LYS A 333 -13.96 11.90 -13.48
N SER A 334 -12.73 12.22 -13.09
CA SER A 334 -12.39 12.77 -11.77
C SER A 334 -13.10 14.11 -11.54
N ILE A 335 -13.40 14.43 -10.27
CA ILE A 335 -13.30 15.76 -9.64
C ILE A 335 -13.44 15.59 -8.12
N ALA A 336 -12.57 16.31 -7.41
CA ALA A 336 -12.51 16.44 -5.96
C ALA A 336 -13.46 17.51 -5.39
N ASN A 337 -13.64 17.45 -4.06
CA ASN A 337 -13.97 18.51 -3.09
C ASN A 337 -15.36 19.16 -3.09
N LYS A 338 -16.13 18.91 -2.02
CA LYS A 338 -16.34 19.85 -0.89
C LYS A 338 -17.43 19.32 0.04
N SER A 339 -17.08 19.20 1.31
CA SER A 339 -18.02 19.08 2.42
C SER A 339 -18.70 20.44 2.64
N THR A 340 -20.03 20.45 2.59
CA THR A 340 -20.88 21.40 3.31
C THR A 340 -21.95 20.60 4.03
N ALA A 341 -22.12 20.95 5.30
CA ALA A 341 -23.01 20.36 6.28
C ALA A 341 -24.46 20.18 5.78
N ASP A 342 -25.12 19.09 6.17
CA ASP A 342 -26.12 19.18 7.24
C ASP A 342 -26.48 17.80 7.82
N GLU A 343 -27.01 17.84 9.04
CA GLU A 343 -27.24 16.79 10.01
C GLU A 343 -28.17 15.64 9.58
N THR A 344 -27.80 14.40 9.93
CA THR A 344 -28.68 13.50 10.71
C THR A 344 -27.91 12.29 11.27
N LYS A 345 -27.86 12.18 12.60
CA LYS A 345 -27.33 11.03 13.37
C LYS A 345 -28.15 9.77 13.11
N PRO A 346 -27.56 8.55 13.24
CA PRO A 346 -27.75 7.84 14.52
C PRO A 346 -26.55 7.00 15.04
N LYS A 347 -26.44 7.05 16.37
CA LYS A 347 -26.00 6.03 17.36
C LYS A 347 -24.60 5.39 17.25
N GLN A 348 -23.68 6.00 18.00
CA GLN A 348 -22.47 5.39 18.56
C GLN A 348 -22.82 4.35 19.65
N THR A 349 -22.32 3.13 19.50
CA THR A 349 -22.04 2.21 20.62
C THR A 349 -20.56 2.31 20.96
N LYS A 350 -20.25 2.86 22.14
CA LYS A 350 -18.90 2.98 22.70
C LYS A 350 -18.44 1.65 23.32
N PRO A 351 -17.21 1.17 23.05
CA PRO A 351 -16.49 0.33 24.00
C PRO A 351 -15.77 1.19 25.03
N LYS A 352 -15.76 0.66 26.24
CA LYS A 352 -15.38 1.25 27.52
C LYS A 352 -13.85 1.29 27.65
N LEU A 353 -13.29 2.48 27.87
CA LEU A 353 -11.90 2.70 28.25
C LEU A 353 -11.76 2.42 29.76
N THR A 354 -10.97 1.44 30.17
CA THR A 354 -10.56 1.27 31.58
C THR A 354 -9.09 1.64 31.72
N MET A 355 -8.84 2.74 32.43
CA MET A 355 -7.54 3.09 33.01
C MET A 355 -7.26 2.18 34.21
N TYR A 356 -6.00 1.78 34.38
CA TYR A 356 -5.41 1.59 35.72
C TYR A 356 -3.96 2.06 35.71
N ALA A 357 -3.65 2.92 36.68
CA ALA A 357 -2.31 3.36 37.03
C ALA A 357 -1.91 2.71 38.38
N ASN A 358 -0.69 2.17 38.39
CA ASN A 358 0.31 2.02 39.45
C ASN A 358 -0.04 1.56 40.87
N LYS A 359 0.68 0.51 41.31
CA LYS A 359 1.38 0.51 42.61
C LYS A 359 2.58 -0.45 42.59
N GLU A 360 3.76 0.09 42.88
CA GLU A 360 4.98 -0.63 43.25
C GLU A 360 4.88 -1.09 44.72
N ASP A 361 5.39 -2.29 45.06
CA ASP A 361 6.52 -2.47 46.01
C ASP A 361 6.83 -3.96 46.32
N SER A 362 8.08 -4.34 46.04
CA SER A 362 9.08 -5.02 46.89
C SER A 362 8.88 -6.38 47.63
N THR A 363 9.87 -7.25 47.38
CA THR A 363 10.58 -8.24 48.26
C THR A 363 10.10 -9.70 48.49
N SER A 364 10.85 -10.61 47.83
CA SER A 364 11.48 -11.88 48.26
C SER A 364 10.85 -12.82 49.31
N LYS A 365 10.69 -14.11 48.92
CA LYS A 365 11.32 -15.28 49.58
C LYS A 365 11.18 -16.57 48.75
N GLU A 366 12.28 -17.32 48.69
CA GLU A 366 12.43 -18.69 48.19
C GLU A 366 11.55 -19.70 48.94
N ILE A 367 10.98 -20.70 48.23
CA ILE A 367 11.04 -22.13 48.60
C ILE A 367 11.04 -22.96 47.31
N ASN A 368 12.06 -23.81 47.17
CA ASN A 368 12.18 -24.90 46.19
C ASN A 368 11.13 -26.00 46.41
N SER A 369 10.49 -26.50 45.34
CA SER A 369 10.37 -27.94 45.11
C SER A 369 10.00 -28.25 43.67
N LYS A 370 10.69 -29.27 43.15
CA LYS A 370 10.67 -29.82 41.80
C LYS A 370 9.27 -30.30 41.38
N ASN A 371 8.92 -30.07 40.10
CA ASN A 371 8.65 -31.15 39.15
C ASN A 371 8.55 -30.60 37.72
N GLU A 372 9.24 -31.27 36.82
CA GLU A 372 9.33 -31.05 35.38
C GLU A 372 8.01 -31.40 34.69
N THR A 373 7.51 -30.51 33.83
CA THR A 373 6.96 -30.88 32.51
C THR A 373 6.84 -29.62 31.62
N THR A 374 7.81 -29.49 30.70
CA THR A 374 7.77 -28.99 29.31
C THR A 374 6.57 -28.18 28.77
N VAL A 375 6.91 -27.04 28.12
CA VAL A 375 6.32 -26.41 26.90
C VAL A 375 5.04 -25.58 27.12
N ASP A 376 4.84 -24.32 26.68
CA ASP A 376 5.61 -23.33 25.91
C ASP A 376 5.07 -21.92 26.28
N ASN A 377 5.97 -20.96 26.53
CA ASN A 377 5.71 -19.52 26.49
C ASN A 377 6.17 -19.06 25.09
N SER A 378 5.57 -18.15 24.34
CA SER A 378 4.87 -16.93 24.70
C SER A 378 4.47 -16.21 23.41
N ASP A 379 3.36 -15.48 23.48
CA ASP A 379 3.03 -14.40 22.57
C ASP A 379 4.16 -13.37 22.47
N LYS A 380 4.61 -13.12 21.24
CA LYS A 380 5.22 -11.87 20.73
C LYS A 380 5.60 -12.06 19.27
N ASN A 381 4.70 -11.74 18.34
CA ASN A 381 5.06 -11.50 16.94
C ASN A 381 4.33 -10.25 16.44
N SER A 382 5.02 -9.11 16.47
CA SER A 382 4.72 -7.99 15.59
C SER A 382 5.14 -8.39 14.18
N TYR A 383 4.18 -8.59 13.30
CA TYR A 383 4.45 -9.02 11.93
C TYR A 383 4.85 -7.81 11.07
N GLU A 384 6.15 -7.51 11.02
CA GLU A 384 6.78 -6.85 9.88
C GLU A 384 7.48 -7.93 9.06
N TYR A 385 6.86 -8.36 7.95
CA TYR A 385 7.50 -9.27 7.00
C TYR A 385 8.19 -8.46 5.91
N TYR A 386 9.52 -8.47 5.91
CA TYR A 386 10.34 -8.01 4.80
C TYR A 386 10.32 -9.05 3.67
N LEU A 387 10.13 -8.59 2.43
CA LEU A 387 10.05 -9.42 1.24
C LEU A 387 11.31 -10.29 1.03
N GLY A 388 11.09 -11.59 0.80
CA GLY A 388 11.63 -12.24 -0.40
C GLY A 388 13.07 -12.75 -0.40
N ILE A 389 13.78 -12.82 0.74
CA ILE A 389 15.03 -13.59 0.84
C ILE A 389 14.81 -14.69 1.88
N LYS A 390 14.85 -15.96 1.46
CA LYS A 390 14.88 -17.09 2.41
C LYS A 390 16.13 -16.90 3.28
N PRO A 391 16.02 -16.91 4.63
CA PRO A 391 17.20 -16.83 5.48
C PRO A 391 18.13 -18.01 5.17
N LEU A 392 19.42 -17.73 4.93
CA LEU A 392 20.42 -18.77 4.79
C LEU A 392 20.43 -19.64 6.04
N ASN A 393 20.52 -20.96 5.84
CA ASN A 393 20.54 -21.92 6.92
C ASN A 393 21.82 -21.72 7.75
N LYS A 394 21.76 -21.93 9.07
CA LYS A 394 22.89 -21.67 10.01
C LYS A 394 24.20 -22.36 9.58
N GLU A 395 24.13 -23.50 8.91
CA GLU A 395 25.30 -24.24 8.40
C GLU A 395 26.04 -23.55 7.23
N GLU A 396 25.39 -22.64 6.48
CA GLU A 396 26.02 -21.90 5.39
C GLU A 396 26.67 -20.59 5.86
N GLN A 397 26.16 -19.99 6.94
CA GLN A 397 26.80 -18.81 7.57
C GLN A 397 28.14 -19.16 8.23
N ASP A 398 28.25 -20.33 8.87
CA ASP A 398 29.49 -20.76 9.53
C ASP A 398 30.61 -21.15 8.55
N LYS A 399 30.28 -21.47 7.29
CA LYS A 399 31.28 -21.74 6.24
C LYS A 399 31.87 -20.47 5.64
N GLN A 400 31.15 -19.35 5.60
CA GLN A 400 31.68 -18.08 5.10
C GLN A 400 32.61 -17.38 6.10
N PHE A 401 32.45 -17.62 7.41
CA PHE A 401 33.32 -17.04 8.44
C PHE A 401 34.61 -17.82 8.71
N LYS A 402 34.80 -19.00 8.11
CA LYS A 402 36.04 -19.81 8.24
C LYS A 402 36.97 -19.75 7.03
N SER A 403 36.69 -18.89 6.06
CA SER A 403 37.55 -18.63 4.89
C SER A 403 38.00 -17.17 4.89
N LYS A 404 38.82 -16.78 5.88
CA LYS A 404 39.74 -15.66 5.79
C LYS A 404 40.89 -15.84 6.78
#